data_AF-A0A7V2WLS7-F1
#
_entry.id   AF-A0A7V2WLS7-F1
#
_cell.length_a   1.000
_cell.length_b   1.000
_cell.length_c   1.000
_cell.angle_alpha   90.00
_cell.angle_beta   90.00
_cell.angle_gamma   90.00
#
_symmetry.space_group_name_H-M   'P 1'
#
loop_
_entity.id
_entity.type
_entity.pdbx_description
1 polymer ?
#
loop_
_entity_poly.entity_id
_entity_poly.type
_entity_poly.pdbx_seq_one_letter_code
_entity_poly.pdbx_strand_id
1 'polypeptide(L)' 'MLKAFVLQALYGLSDGALATQIRDRSSFQRFLGLTPGDPVANAHAIWKWRERP' A
#
# COMPACT_ATOMS: atom_id res chain seq x y z
N MET A 1 7.64 -1.83 -3.37
CA MET A 1 6.83 -0.70 -2.86
C MET A 1 6.57 0.43 -3.86
N LEU A 2 7.19 0.47 -5.06
CA LEU A 2 6.98 1.56 -6.04
C LEU A 2 5.48 1.83 -6.36
N LYS A 3 4.70 0.81 -6.70
CA LYS A 3 3.28 0.95 -7.01
C LYS A 3 2.44 1.50 -5.83
N ALA A 4 2.81 1.16 -4.60
CA ALA A 4 2.13 1.67 -3.41
C ALA A 4 2.40 3.17 -3.22
N PHE A 5 3.63 3.64 -3.48
CA PHE A 5 3.96 5.06 -3.45
C PHE A 5 3.30 5.86 -4.58
N VAL A 6 3.08 5.25 -5.75
CA VAL A 6 2.27 5.87 -6.82
C VAL A 6 0.84 6.11 -6.34
N LEU A 7 0.21 5.14 -5.68
CA LEU A 7 -1.12 5.33 -5.07
C LEU A 7 -1.07 6.40 -3.97
N GLN A 8 0.01 6.43 -3.19
CA GLN A 8 0.20 7.44 -2.15
C GLN A 8 0.23 8.86 -2.71
N ALA A 9 0.99 9.07 -3.79
CA ALA A 9 1.12 10.37 -4.45
C ALA A 9 -0.17 10.79 -5.19
N LEU A 10 -0.84 9.84 -5.87
CA LEU A 10 -2.08 10.12 -6.61
C LEU A 10 -3.25 10.50 -5.69
N TYR A 11 -3.35 9.88 -4.52
CA TYR A 11 -4.46 10.07 -3.60
C TYR A 11 -4.10 10.90 -2.35
N GLY A 12 -2.87 11.40 -2.25
CA GLY A 12 -2.39 12.18 -1.10
C GLY A 12 -2.48 11.43 0.23
N LEU A 13 -2.23 10.12 0.23
CA LEU A 13 -2.46 9.25 1.39
C LEU A 13 -1.26 9.26 2.35
N SER A 14 -1.51 9.18 3.65
CA SER A 14 -0.47 8.81 4.61
C SER A 14 -0.14 7.32 4.52
N ASP A 15 0.97 6.86 5.11
CA ASP A 15 1.33 5.42 5.14
C ASP A 15 0.22 4.58 5.79
N GLY A 16 -0.40 5.11 6.85
CA GLY A 16 -1.56 4.49 7.51
C GLY A 16 -2.79 4.44 6.62
N ALA A 17 -3.15 5.57 6.00
CA ALA A 17 -4.31 5.64 5.12
C ALA A 17 -4.14 4.75 3.90
N LEU A 18 -2.94 4.67 3.32
CA LEU A 18 -2.63 3.78 2.21
C LEU A 18 -2.84 2.31 2.59
N ALA A 19 -2.36 1.86 3.75
CA ALA A 19 -2.54 0.48 4.21
C ALA A 19 -4.03 0.12 4.38
N THR A 20 -4.84 1.04 4.92
CA THR A 20 -6.29 0.86 5.05
C THR A 20 -6.98 0.83 3.69
N GLN A 21 -6.64 1.76 2.78
CA GLN A 21 -7.23 1.80 1.43
C GLN A 21 -6.86 0.57 0.60
N ILE A 22 -5.66 0.01 0.75
CA ILE A 22 -5.29 -1.25 0.08
C ILE A 22 -6.11 -2.42 0.63
N ARG A 23 -6.43 -2.44 1.92
CA ARG A 23 -7.26 -3.49 2.50
C ARG A 23 -8.72 -3.41 2.04
N ASP A 24 -9.24 -2.20 1.96
CA ASP A 24 -10.67 -1.96 1.68
C ASP A 24 -10.97 -1.93 0.18
N ARG A 25 -9.98 -1.66 -0.68
CA ARG A 25 -10.17 -1.52 -2.12
C ARG A 25 -9.52 -2.66 -2.90
N SER A 26 -10.36 -3.55 -3.42
CA SER A 26 -9.94 -4.59 -4.37
C SER A 26 -9.25 -4.04 -5.63
N SER A 27 -9.59 -2.82 -6.07
CA SER A 27 -8.89 -2.13 -7.16
C SER A 27 -7.43 -1.82 -6.83
N PHE A 28 -7.15 -1.43 -5.58
CA PHE A 28 -5.78 -1.17 -5.13
C PHE A 28 -5.00 -2.48 -4.99
N GLN A 29 -5.65 -3.52 -4.45
CA GLN A 29 -5.07 -4.86 -4.38
C GLN A 29 -4.68 -5.36 -5.78
N ARG A 30 -5.62 -5.30 -6.74
CA ARG A 30 -5.35 -5.67 -8.15
C ARG A 30 -4.21 -4.86 -8.77
N PHE A 31 -4.17 -3.54 -8.56
CA PHE A 31 -3.09 -2.69 -9.05
C PHE A 31 -1.72 -3.09 -8.48
N LEU A 32 -1.69 -3.41 -7.19
CA LEU A 32 -0.50 -3.91 -6.50
C LEU A 32 -0.14 -5.35 -6.86
N GLY A 33 -1.02 -6.06 -7.58
CA GLY A 33 -0.85 -7.49 -7.90
C GLY A 33 -1.14 -8.40 -6.71
N LEU A 34 -1.91 -7.93 -5.74
CA LEU A 34 -2.35 -8.70 -4.57
C LEU A 34 -3.65 -9.44 -4.90
N THR A 35 -3.69 -10.71 -4.53
CA THR A 35 -4.86 -11.59 -4.63
C THR A 35 -5.63 -11.60 -3.30
N PRO A 36 -6.95 -11.86 -3.28
CA PRO A 36 -7.71 -11.99 -2.05
C PRO A 36 -7.11 -13.10 -1.18
N GLY A 37 -6.62 -12.75 0.01
CA GLY A 37 -5.92 -13.67 0.92
C GLY A 37 -4.41 -13.44 1.03
N ASP A 38 -3.81 -12.64 0.15
CA ASP A 38 -2.41 -12.25 0.28
C ASP A 38 -2.19 -11.32 1.49
N PRO A 39 -1.03 -11.44 2.17
CA PRO A 39 -0.68 -10.54 3.27
C PRO A 39 -0.52 -9.12 2.73
N VAL A 40 -1.52 -8.27 3.00
CA VAL A 40 -1.46 -6.85 2.69
C VAL A 40 -0.41 -6.19 3.57
N ALA A 41 0.52 -5.45 2.95
CA ALA A 41 1.49 -4.65 3.67
C ALA A 41 0.78 -3.72 4.66
N ASN A 42 1.06 -3.91 5.95
CA ASN A 42 0.58 -2.99 6.99
C ASN A 42 1.33 -1.65 6.90
N ALA A 43 0.80 -0.62 7.55
CA ALA A 43 1.42 0.72 7.55
C ALA A 43 2.89 0.68 7.99
N HIS A 44 3.24 -0.21 8.92
CA HIS A 44 4.61 -0.46 9.36
C HIS A 44 5.54 -1.03 8.27
N ALA A 45 5.01 -1.87 7.37
CA ALA A 45 5.79 -2.44 6.27
C ALA A 45 6.11 -1.39 5.19
N ILE A 46 5.21 -0.42 4.98
CA ILE A 46 5.45 0.72 4.09
C ILE A 46 6.52 1.63 4.68
N TRP A 47 6.42 1.95 5.98
CA TRP A 47 7.40 2.77 6.69
C TRP A 47 8.80 2.13 6.72
N LYS A 48 8.91 0.84 7.06
CA LYS A 48 10.19 0.10 7.02
C LYS A 48 10.85 0.08 5.65
N TRP A 49 10.08 0.20 4.58
CA TRP A 49 10.61 0.30 3.22
C TRP A 49 11.19 1.67 2.90
N ARG A 50 10.69 2.73 3.55
CA ARG A 50 11.18 4.10 3.40
C ARG A 50 12.50 4.31 4.13
N GLU A 51 12.76 3.54 5.18
CA GLU A 51 14.00 3.60 5.97
C GLU A 51 15.15 2.74 5.46
N ARG A 52 14.89 1.86 4.49
CA ARG A 52 15.97 1.09 3.87
C ARG A 52 16.78 2.04 2.96
N PRO A 53 18.11 2.13 3.17
CA PRO A 53 18.99 2.98 2.37
C PRO A 53 19.05 2.54 0.91
#